data_AF-A0A0G0KGV9-F1
#
_entry.id   AF-A0A0G0KGV9-F1
#
_cell.length_a   1.000
_cell.length_b   1.000
_cell.length_c   1.000
_cell.angle_alpha   90.00
_cell.angle_beta   90.00
_cell.angle_gamma   90.00
#
_symmetry.space_group_name_H-M   'P 1'
#
loop_
_entity.id
_entity.type
_entity.pdbx_description
1 polymer ?
#
loop_
_entity_poly.entity_id
_entity_poly.type
_entity_poly.pdbx_seq_one_letter_code
_entity_poly.pdbx_strand_id
1 'polypeptide(L)'
;MNTIKKIICVLAYAAMLCPGMVEARWAFPSRFSSVVLDPGATFEVARPSLITGFNQLSLVRNVSAAMNTWSGGYYNGDIITYDGNNPAPVHALSRIGLGTALNRPMIFQDQEIRLDKDRILKSTLDIVNSCTIIGNGNELDITDGKIRINNDARLYCTNLKIRGLSQSAIEFGNKIAQLRLSGVTIHMSDDVTLTTGGIYVQAPSTIITKQHLLTFDVASSLTVNNCSLWYEPGRAGDDNNIRPRPQDLGYANNITLMNGGIIQTAKGLELGGQQIETVDVALSALSEVSRGKPIVIAESTVMDGGNNTIVFSSKTTDPVIRVLPGKTLTIKDLCLEQFAFDYIVLEGNDSRVLFENNTIISLASKNYDLNTTYTFYGECIVKGNHGTLTFGPHGGFEVAPHSSLLMQNITIKNVHDEQIKCLDNTATVSYGGTVSLLLDDDYYFSQGHIEVMPAGMFEVVQSSSFVYQTSEPSIIYDGATWQMGLGSIFYYNPPVANRDLITMTEDGMFSLYNATLVSTTTGMRFTRGTFELVSEYNFLDNPGAQSFSEALMFGDGIDSENNVLLSFDKGTLNLRSGLCVWANVLPS
;
A
#
# COMPACT_ATOMS: atom_id res chain seq x y z
N MET A 1 56.26 4.12 -10.73
CA MET A 1 55.25 4.70 -11.64
C MET A 1 54.10 5.19 -10.78
N ASN A 2 54.00 6.51 -10.58
CA ASN A 2 52.99 7.14 -9.74
C ASN A 2 51.71 7.33 -10.54
N THR A 3 50.68 6.55 -10.25
CA THR A 3 49.34 6.78 -10.79
C THR A 3 48.60 7.69 -9.81
N ILE A 4 48.88 8.99 -9.86
CA ILE A 4 48.00 9.99 -9.23
C ILE A 4 46.81 10.15 -10.18
N LYS A 5 45.68 9.50 -9.87
CA LYS A 5 44.38 9.84 -10.47
C LYS A 5 43.71 10.85 -9.54
N LYS A 6 43.96 12.14 -9.78
CA LYS A 6 43.27 13.24 -9.11
C LYS A 6 42.03 13.58 -9.93
N ILE A 7 40.83 13.46 -9.35
CA ILE A 7 39.65 14.12 -9.91
C ILE A 7 39.72 15.56 -9.41
N ILE A 8 40.13 16.48 -10.29
CA ILE A 8 39.99 17.91 -10.06
C ILE A 8 38.74 18.34 -10.82
N CYS A 9 37.68 18.71 -10.11
CA CYS A 9 36.59 19.45 -10.73
C CYS A 9 37.04 20.90 -10.91
N VAL A 10 37.70 21.20 -12.03
CA VAL A 10 37.96 22.58 -12.47
C VAL A 10 36.76 23.03 -13.28
N LEU A 11 35.95 23.94 -12.75
CA LEU A 11 35.07 24.75 -13.58
C LEU A 11 35.95 25.64 -14.44
N ALA A 12 36.12 25.25 -15.71
CA ALA A 12 36.88 26.01 -16.68
C ALA A 12 36.18 27.35 -16.98
N TYR A 13 37.01 28.37 -17.11
CA TYR A 13 36.67 29.75 -17.38
C TYR A 13 35.90 29.88 -18.70
N ALA A 14 34.64 30.32 -18.64
CA ALA A 14 33.93 30.91 -19.77
C ALA A 14 33.12 32.11 -19.25
N ALA A 15 33.84 33.19 -18.96
CA ALA A 15 33.24 34.49 -18.68
C ALA A 15 33.75 35.50 -19.71
N MET A 16 33.11 35.54 -20.88
CA MET A 16 32.93 36.78 -21.60
C MET A 16 31.50 36.79 -22.17
N LEU A 17 30.71 37.72 -21.62
CA LEU A 17 29.45 38.27 -22.15
C LEU A 17 28.18 37.43 -21.97
N CYS A 18 27.64 37.41 -20.73
CA CYS A 18 26.20 37.57 -20.43
C CYS A 18 25.98 37.58 -18.89
N PRO A 19 25.47 38.66 -18.28
CA PRO A 19 25.15 38.69 -16.85
C PRO A 19 23.78 38.06 -16.61
N GLY A 20 23.77 36.78 -16.26
CA GLY A 20 22.54 36.05 -15.91
C GLY A 20 22.67 34.56 -16.16
N MET A 21 23.51 33.87 -15.38
CA MET A 21 23.60 32.41 -15.42
C MET A 21 23.48 31.83 -14.02
N VAL A 22 22.56 30.87 -13.93
CA VAL A 22 22.25 30.01 -12.78
C VAL A 22 23.54 29.42 -12.21
N GLU A 23 23.85 29.72 -10.94
CA GLU A 23 24.90 29.03 -10.21
C GLU A 23 24.55 27.54 -10.14
N ALA A 24 25.39 26.67 -10.70
CA ALA A 24 25.29 25.23 -10.49
C ALA A 24 25.54 24.93 -9.01
N ARG A 25 24.48 24.92 -8.20
CA ARG A 25 24.50 24.55 -6.79
C ARG A 25 24.30 23.05 -6.67
N TRP A 26 25.26 22.38 -6.05
CA TRP A 26 25.10 20.99 -5.67
C TRP A 26 24.36 20.96 -4.33
N ALA A 27 23.16 20.36 -4.31
CA ALA A 27 22.39 20.12 -3.10
C ALA A 27 22.40 18.61 -2.81
N PHE A 28 22.74 18.24 -1.57
CA PHE A 28 22.55 16.89 -1.06
C PHE A 28 21.28 16.91 -0.20
N PRO A 29 20.10 16.60 -0.79
CA PRO A 29 18.81 16.87 -0.15
C PRO A 29 18.45 15.88 0.95
N SER A 30 19.27 14.84 1.17
CA SER A 30 19.01 13.85 2.21
C SER A 30 20.27 13.35 2.89
N ARG A 31 20.10 13.00 4.18
CA ARG A 31 21.03 12.31 5.10
C ARG A 31 21.49 10.91 4.64
N PHE A 32 21.07 10.47 3.46
CA PHE A 32 21.49 9.20 2.85
C PHE A 32 22.37 9.39 1.61
N SER A 33 22.72 10.63 1.28
CA SER A 33 23.64 10.91 0.17
C SER A 33 25.04 10.40 0.52
N SER A 34 25.58 9.50 -0.29
CA SER A 34 26.92 8.93 -0.07
C SER A 34 27.82 9.08 -1.28
N VAL A 35 29.09 9.42 -1.05
CA VAL A 35 30.15 9.33 -2.05
C VAL A 35 31.04 8.14 -1.67
N VAL A 36 31.10 7.16 -2.57
CA VAL A 36 31.94 5.96 -2.41
C VAL A 36 33.23 6.17 -3.21
N LEU A 37 34.37 6.05 -2.54
CA LEU A 37 35.69 6.24 -3.16
C LEU A 37 36.45 4.92 -3.23
N ASP A 38 37.04 4.65 -4.40
CA ASP A 38 37.94 3.51 -4.58
C ASP A 38 39.26 3.67 -3.80
N PRO A 39 39.97 2.56 -3.51
CA PRO A 39 41.28 2.59 -2.87
C PRO A 39 42.28 3.48 -3.64
N GLY A 40 42.75 4.54 -2.99
CA GLY A 40 43.70 5.51 -3.56
C GLY A 40 43.07 6.78 -4.14
N ALA A 41 41.73 6.90 -4.18
CA ALA A 41 41.06 8.12 -4.59
C ALA A 41 41.05 9.19 -3.48
N THR A 42 41.02 10.47 -3.88
CA THR A 42 40.91 11.63 -2.99
C THR A 42 39.74 12.50 -3.46
N PHE A 43 38.90 12.97 -2.52
CA PHE A 43 37.77 13.86 -2.79
C PHE A 43 38.08 15.23 -2.18
N GLU A 44 38.15 16.27 -3.01
CA GLU A 44 38.52 17.64 -2.61
C GLU A 44 37.46 18.62 -3.12
N VAL A 45 36.84 19.40 -2.22
CA VAL A 45 35.88 20.45 -2.57
C VAL A 45 36.57 21.80 -2.51
N ALA A 46 36.86 22.39 -3.67
CA ALA A 46 37.64 23.63 -3.76
C ALA A 46 36.88 24.90 -3.29
N ARG A 47 35.53 24.86 -3.20
CA ARG A 47 34.70 25.99 -2.74
C ARG A 47 33.51 25.52 -1.88
N PRO A 48 33.73 25.21 -0.59
CA PRO A 48 32.71 24.63 0.29
C PRO A 48 31.44 25.49 0.45
N SER A 49 31.58 26.81 0.30
CA SER A 49 30.48 27.78 0.44
C SER A 49 29.39 27.65 -0.63
N LEU A 50 29.62 26.91 -1.71
CA LEU A 50 28.67 26.71 -2.81
C LEU A 50 27.90 25.38 -2.69
N ILE A 51 28.14 24.61 -1.62
CA ILE A 51 27.45 23.34 -1.38
C ILE A 51 26.50 23.48 -0.20
N THR A 52 25.21 23.21 -0.42
CA THR A 52 24.19 23.16 0.63
C THR A 52 23.87 21.70 0.98
N GLY A 53 23.76 21.38 2.27
CA GLY A 53 23.50 20.01 2.75
C GLY A 53 24.76 19.15 2.95
N PHE A 54 25.96 19.73 2.97
CA PHE A 54 27.21 18.98 3.17
C PHE A 54 27.27 18.23 4.51
N ASN A 55 26.59 18.75 5.53
CA ASN A 55 26.38 18.09 6.82
C ASN A 55 25.52 16.82 6.75
N GLN A 56 24.88 16.55 5.60
CA GLN A 56 24.10 15.34 5.34
C GLN A 56 24.88 14.30 4.51
N LEU A 57 26.10 14.62 4.10
CA LEU A 57 26.95 13.76 3.27
C LEU A 57 27.69 12.73 4.13
N SER A 58 27.52 11.45 3.82
CA SER A 58 28.31 10.37 4.43
C SER A 58 29.44 9.93 3.49
N LEU A 59 30.69 10.00 3.94
CA LEU A 59 31.84 9.48 3.20
C LEU A 59 32.10 8.03 3.59
N VAL A 60 31.92 7.11 2.65
CA VAL A 60 32.16 5.68 2.87
C VAL A 60 33.43 5.30 2.13
N ARG A 61 34.48 4.95 2.89
CA ARG A 61 35.71 4.39 2.30
C ARG A 61 35.60 2.88 2.28
N ASN A 62 35.74 2.28 1.10
CA ASN A 62 35.82 0.83 0.99
C ASN A 62 37.27 0.41 1.28
N VAL A 63 37.55 0.00 2.52
CA VAL A 63 38.82 -0.64 2.88
C VAL A 63 38.51 -2.00 3.48
N SER A 64 39.10 -3.02 2.88
CA SER A 64 38.99 -4.42 3.26
C SER A 64 39.10 -4.64 4.78
N ALA A 65 38.14 -5.40 5.31
CA ALA A 65 38.16 -6.19 6.55
C ALA A 65 38.52 -5.45 7.87
N ALA A 66 37.65 -4.54 8.31
CA ALA A 66 37.16 -4.39 9.70
C ALA A 66 36.30 -3.11 9.76
N MET A 67 34.99 -3.25 9.88
CA MET A 67 34.06 -2.12 9.95
C MET A 67 34.17 -1.42 11.31
N ASN A 68 34.83 -0.26 11.35
CA ASN A 68 34.55 0.77 12.35
C ASN A 68 33.91 1.95 11.61
N THR A 69 32.61 2.16 11.81
CA THR A 69 31.92 3.37 11.34
C THR A 69 32.30 4.55 12.24
N TRP A 70 32.74 5.65 11.64
CA TRP A 70 32.95 6.92 12.35
C TRP A 70 31.78 7.85 12.03
N SER A 71 31.08 8.35 13.05
CA SER A 71 30.00 9.33 12.89
C SER A 71 30.22 10.50 13.83
N GLY A 72 30.65 11.63 13.27
CA GLY A 72 30.78 12.92 13.95
C GLY A 72 30.74 14.04 12.92
N GLY A 73 29.97 15.09 13.18
CA GLY A 73 29.89 16.28 12.32
C GLY A 73 31.15 17.12 12.46
N TYR A 74 31.67 17.60 11.32
CA TYR A 74 32.83 18.49 11.26
C TYR A 74 32.38 19.94 11.09
N TYR A 75 33.23 20.88 11.52
CA TYR A 75 33.03 22.31 11.30
C TYR A 75 34.11 22.89 10.39
N ASN A 76 33.84 24.10 9.90
CA ASN A 76 34.76 24.80 9.00
C ASN A 76 36.05 25.19 9.75
N GLY A 77 37.20 24.66 9.29
CA GLY A 77 38.53 24.93 9.85
C GLY A 77 39.22 23.76 10.55
N ASP A 78 38.63 22.57 10.59
CA ASP A 78 39.24 21.40 11.24
C ASP A 78 40.47 20.88 10.47
N ILE A 79 41.59 20.67 11.18
CA ILE A 79 42.75 19.89 10.71
C ILE A 79 42.89 18.67 11.62
N ILE A 80 42.80 17.47 11.04
CA ILE A 80 42.86 16.21 11.78
C ILE A 80 44.31 15.69 11.77
N THR A 81 44.90 15.55 12.96
CA THR A 81 46.09 14.71 13.16
C THR A 81 45.82 13.71 14.29
N TYR A 82 46.40 12.52 14.14
CA TYR A 82 46.23 11.41 15.08
C TYR A 82 47.44 11.38 16.03
N ASP A 83 47.21 11.60 17.33
CA ASP A 83 48.14 11.14 18.36
C ASP A 83 47.45 10.10 19.25
N GLY A 84 48.15 8.99 19.47
CA GLY A 84 47.53 7.70 19.68
C GLY A 84 47.16 7.33 21.12
N ASN A 85 46.88 8.25 22.04
CA ASN A 85 46.66 7.86 23.44
C ASN A 85 45.59 8.70 24.19
N ASN A 86 44.32 8.27 24.07
CA ASN A 86 43.17 8.38 25.00
C ASN A 86 42.94 9.70 25.80
N PRO A 87 41.73 10.30 25.82
CA PRO A 87 40.72 9.86 26.81
C PRO A 87 39.24 10.06 26.41
N ALA A 88 38.32 9.35 27.08
CA ALA A 88 36.87 9.63 27.07
C ALA A 88 36.54 10.99 27.74
N PRO A 89 35.38 11.64 27.46
CA PRO A 89 34.12 11.26 28.11
C PRO A 89 32.84 11.36 27.24
N VAL A 90 31.73 10.98 27.88
CA VAL A 90 30.40 10.51 27.42
C VAL A 90 29.42 11.64 27.05
N HIS A 91 28.59 11.44 26.01
CA HIS A 91 27.10 11.49 25.97
C HIS A 91 26.53 11.92 24.60
N ALA A 92 25.86 11.00 23.88
CA ALA A 92 24.55 11.19 23.25
C ALA A 92 24.03 9.84 22.71
N LEU A 93 22.82 9.50 23.11
CA LEU A 93 22.16 8.20 23.04
C LEU A 93 21.65 7.86 21.64
N SER A 94 21.95 6.65 21.13
CA SER A 94 21.03 5.98 20.20
C SER A 94 21.15 4.46 20.32
N ARG A 95 19.99 3.81 20.39
CA ARG A 95 19.76 2.36 20.57
C ARG A 95 20.15 1.79 21.93
N ILE A 96 19.32 2.06 22.93
CA ILE A 96 19.18 1.13 24.06
C ILE A 96 18.56 -0.14 23.51
N GLY A 97 19.37 -1.17 23.29
CA GLY A 97 18.87 -2.53 23.20
C GLY A 97 18.20 -2.86 24.53
N LEU A 98 16.87 -2.82 24.57
CA LEU A 98 16.13 -3.18 25.76
C LEU A 98 16.47 -4.64 26.13
N GLY A 99 16.69 -4.91 27.42
CA GLY A 99 16.87 -6.26 27.93
C GLY A 99 15.63 -7.13 27.65
N THR A 100 15.77 -8.46 27.68
CA THR A 100 14.62 -9.39 27.48
C THR A 100 13.51 -9.17 28.51
N ALA A 101 13.86 -8.73 29.72
CA ALA A 101 12.95 -8.22 30.72
C ALA A 101 13.35 -6.80 31.14
N LEU A 102 12.33 -5.95 31.30
CA LEU A 102 12.46 -4.58 31.78
C LEU A 102 12.15 -4.58 33.28
N ASN A 103 13.16 -4.89 34.09
CA ASN A 103 13.03 -5.20 35.51
C ASN A 103 13.41 -4.06 36.46
N ARG A 104 13.63 -2.85 35.92
CA ARG A 104 13.90 -1.64 36.70
C ARG A 104 12.96 -0.53 36.26
N PRO A 105 12.63 0.43 37.14
CA PRO A 105 11.89 1.61 36.73
C PRO A 105 12.64 2.34 35.62
N MET A 106 11.92 2.74 34.58
CA MET A 106 12.47 3.47 33.44
C MET A 106 11.63 4.70 33.17
N ILE A 107 12.29 5.81 32.83
CA ILE A 107 11.64 7.06 32.43
C ILE A 107 11.97 7.30 30.96
N PHE A 108 10.95 7.43 30.13
CA PHE A 108 11.07 7.86 28.74
C PHE A 108 10.45 9.23 28.57
N GLN A 109 11.22 10.13 27.94
CA GLN A 109 10.82 11.48 27.65
C GLN A 109 11.19 11.80 26.20
N ASP A 110 10.18 12.10 25.38
CA ASP A 110 10.36 12.45 23.97
C ASP A 110 11.16 11.38 23.18
N GLN A 111 10.88 10.09 23.45
CA GLN A 111 11.59 8.95 22.86
C GLN A 111 10.72 8.10 21.94
N GLU A 112 11.36 7.49 20.95
CA GLU A 112 10.83 6.37 20.17
C GLU A 112 11.51 5.06 20.60
N ILE A 113 10.72 4.05 20.94
CA ILE A 113 11.17 2.70 21.26
C ILE A 113 10.68 1.76 20.18
N ARG A 114 11.58 0.94 19.64
CA ARG A 114 11.24 -0.12 18.69
C ARG A 114 11.43 -1.47 19.37
N LEU A 115 10.41 -2.31 19.33
CA LEU A 115 10.54 -3.71 19.72
C LEU A 115 11.03 -4.51 18.53
N ASP A 116 12.15 -5.20 18.73
CA ASP A 116 12.79 -6.15 17.81
C ASP A 116 12.40 -7.60 18.12
N LYS A 117 11.79 -7.84 19.28
CA LYS A 117 11.26 -9.12 19.75
C LYS A 117 10.29 -8.87 20.90
N ASP A 118 9.58 -9.91 21.33
CA ASP A 118 8.71 -9.88 22.50
C ASP A 118 9.48 -9.47 23.77
N ARG A 119 8.84 -8.65 24.61
CA ARG A 119 9.39 -8.10 25.85
C ARG A 119 8.43 -8.26 27.01
N ILE A 120 9.00 -8.45 28.20
CA ILE A 120 8.26 -8.46 29.46
C ILE A 120 8.62 -7.22 30.27
N LEU A 121 7.62 -6.43 30.64
CA LEU A 121 7.73 -5.34 31.60
C LEU A 121 7.45 -5.88 33.01
N LYS A 122 8.46 -5.85 33.88
CA LYS A 122 8.37 -6.31 35.28
C LYS A 122 8.44 -5.16 36.30
N SER A 123 8.47 -3.92 35.82
CA SER A 123 8.62 -2.73 36.64
C SER A 123 7.81 -1.58 36.03
N THR A 124 7.99 -0.37 36.56
CA THR A 124 7.29 0.81 36.05
C THR A 124 7.99 1.40 34.84
N LEU A 125 7.22 1.65 33.78
CA LEU A 125 7.61 2.44 32.63
C LEU A 125 6.90 3.80 32.71
N ASP A 126 7.64 4.84 33.08
CA ASP A 126 7.17 6.22 33.19
C ASP A 126 7.32 6.94 31.84
N ILE A 127 6.21 7.45 31.31
CA ILE A 127 6.14 8.22 30.05
C ILE A 127 5.96 9.69 30.39
N VAL A 128 6.90 10.53 29.97
CA VAL A 128 6.90 11.99 30.09
C VAL A 128 6.79 12.59 28.69
N ASN A 129 5.99 13.63 28.53
CA ASN A 129 5.71 14.26 27.22
C ASN A 129 5.16 13.27 26.19
N SER A 130 5.67 13.26 24.95
CA SER A 130 5.20 12.37 23.89
C SER A 130 6.21 11.27 23.61
N CYS A 131 5.85 10.01 23.84
CA CYS A 131 6.71 8.87 23.51
C CYS A 131 6.00 7.91 22.54
N THR A 132 6.77 7.17 21.76
CA THR A 132 6.25 6.19 20.79
C THR A 132 6.85 4.81 21.05
N ILE A 133 6.02 3.77 21.05
CA ILE A 133 6.43 2.36 21.02
C ILE A 133 5.96 1.75 19.69
N ILE A 134 6.91 1.30 18.88
CA ILE A 134 6.66 0.59 17.63
C ILE A 134 6.92 -0.90 17.87
N GLY A 135 5.88 -1.71 17.85
CA GLY A 135 5.98 -3.13 18.18
C GLY A 135 6.55 -4.00 17.05
N ASN A 136 6.40 -3.59 15.78
CA ASN A 136 6.70 -4.43 14.62
C ASN A 136 6.04 -5.83 14.68
N GLY A 137 4.84 -5.91 15.27
CA GLY A 137 4.09 -7.15 15.48
C GLY A 137 4.46 -7.93 16.74
N ASN A 138 5.48 -7.50 17.49
CA ASN A 138 5.91 -8.12 18.75
C ASN A 138 4.98 -7.79 19.92
N GLU A 139 5.12 -8.57 20.99
CA GLU A 139 4.38 -8.44 22.24
C GLU A 139 5.15 -7.65 23.31
N LEU A 140 4.46 -6.74 24.00
CA LEU A 140 4.85 -6.18 25.28
C LEU A 140 3.93 -6.73 26.37
N ASP A 141 4.44 -7.67 27.14
CA ASP A 141 3.75 -8.24 28.28
C ASP A 141 3.92 -7.34 29.51
N ILE A 142 2.82 -6.74 29.98
CA ILE A 142 2.76 -5.85 31.13
C ILE A 142 2.12 -6.52 32.35
N THR A 143 1.93 -7.85 32.33
CA THR A 143 1.30 -8.59 33.45
C THR A 143 1.96 -8.33 34.79
N ASP A 144 3.30 -8.30 34.83
CA ASP A 144 4.10 -8.07 36.04
C ASP A 144 4.54 -6.59 36.20
N GLY A 145 4.08 -5.71 35.31
CA GLY A 145 4.61 -4.37 35.12
C GLY A 145 3.54 -3.29 35.19
N LYS A 146 3.98 -2.06 35.00
CA LYS A 146 3.08 -0.90 34.99
C LYS A 146 3.55 0.16 34.01
N ILE A 147 2.65 0.66 33.18
CA ILE A 147 2.89 1.84 32.35
C ILE A 147 2.26 3.04 33.07
N ARG A 148 3.05 4.06 33.41
CA ARG A 148 2.56 5.33 33.95
C ARG A 148 2.70 6.41 32.88
N ILE A 149 1.59 6.97 32.42
CA ILE A 149 1.55 8.08 31.48
C ILE A 149 1.36 9.35 32.31
N ASN A 150 2.41 10.18 32.44
CA ASN A 150 2.40 11.36 33.30
C ASN A 150 1.39 12.42 32.83
N ASN A 151 1.22 13.47 33.64
CA ASN A 151 0.31 14.58 33.32
C ASN A 151 0.55 15.12 31.91
N ASP A 152 -0.54 15.22 31.14
CA ASP A 152 -0.54 15.75 29.77
C ASP A 152 0.32 14.96 28.76
N ALA A 153 0.89 13.83 29.16
CA ALA A 153 1.74 12.99 28.34
C ALA A 153 0.92 12.12 27.36
N ARG A 154 1.56 11.70 26.28
CA ARG A 154 0.95 10.84 25.25
C ARG A 154 1.88 9.67 24.94
N LEU A 155 1.35 8.46 25.06
CA LEU A 155 2.03 7.25 24.61
C LEU A 155 1.39 6.78 23.31
N TYR A 156 2.16 6.78 22.22
CA TYR A 156 1.74 6.27 20.91
C TYR A 156 2.20 4.82 20.77
N CYS A 157 1.28 3.90 20.56
CA CYS A 157 1.56 2.49 20.31
C CYS A 157 1.17 2.12 18.88
N THR A 158 2.13 1.58 18.11
CA THR A 158 1.94 1.22 16.71
C THR A 158 2.36 -0.22 16.44
N ASN A 159 1.48 -1.01 15.80
CA ASN A 159 1.76 -2.41 15.42
C ASN A 159 2.32 -3.24 16.60
N LEU A 160 1.60 -3.24 17.73
CA LEU A 160 2.04 -3.77 19.01
C LEU A 160 0.97 -4.69 19.60
N LYS A 161 1.38 -5.79 20.23
CA LYS A 161 0.49 -6.57 21.11
C LYS A 161 0.79 -6.22 22.55
N ILE A 162 -0.21 -5.85 23.34
CA ILE A 162 -0.08 -5.57 24.77
C ILE A 162 -0.78 -6.69 25.52
N ARG A 163 -0.06 -7.42 26.36
CA ARG A 163 -0.64 -8.51 27.17
C ARG A 163 -0.67 -8.16 28.64
N GLY A 164 -1.73 -8.55 29.34
CA GLY A 164 -1.81 -8.39 30.80
C GLY A 164 -2.39 -7.06 31.25
N LEU A 165 -3.31 -6.48 30.47
CA LEU A 165 -4.03 -5.29 30.91
C LEU A 165 -4.93 -5.65 32.10
N SER A 166 -4.60 -5.10 33.27
CA SER A 166 -5.34 -5.22 34.53
C SER A 166 -5.53 -3.84 35.16
N GLN A 167 -6.30 -3.75 36.25
CA GLN A 167 -6.65 -2.48 36.92
C GLN A 167 -5.44 -1.60 37.30
N SER A 168 -4.26 -2.20 37.52
CA SER A 168 -3.03 -1.47 37.90
C SER A 168 -1.99 -1.38 36.79
N ALA A 169 -2.24 -1.99 35.63
CA ALA A 169 -1.24 -2.11 34.57
C ALA A 169 -0.99 -0.78 33.84
N ILE A 170 -1.98 0.13 33.82
CA ILE A 170 -1.84 1.46 33.23
C ILE A 170 -2.34 2.52 34.22
N GLU A 171 -1.52 3.55 34.45
CA GLU A 171 -1.86 4.71 35.27
C GLU A 171 -1.75 5.98 34.43
N PHE A 172 -2.80 6.79 34.42
CA PHE A 172 -2.82 8.10 33.78
C PHE A 172 -2.68 9.20 34.84
N GLY A 173 -1.75 10.13 34.65
CA GLY A 173 -1.48 11.20 35.62
C GLY A 173 -2.64 12.20 35.74
N ASN A 174 -3.34 12.47 34.64
CA ASN A 174 -4.50 13.37 34.62
C ASN A 174 -5.45 13.03 33.46
N LYS A 175 -6.55 13.78 33.34
CA LYS A 175 -7.58 13.61 32.30
C LYS A 175 -7.12 13.86 30.85
N ILE A 176 -5.96 14.48 30.66
CA ILE A 176 -5.41 14.82 29.33
C ILE A 176 -4.39 13.77 28.87
N ALA A 177 -3.82 13.01 29.81
CA ALA A 177 -2.89 11.93 29.51
C ALA A 177 -3.56 10.87 28.61
N GLN A 178 -2.86 10.43 27.55
CA GLN A 178 -3.45 9.56 26.53
C GLN A 178 -2.58 8.36 26.17
N LEU A 179 -3.24 7.21 25.97
CA LEU A 179 -2.72 6.04 25.27
C LEU A 179 -3.32 6.04 23.85
N ARG A 180 -2.49 6.12 22.82
CA ARG A 180 -2.93 6.19 21.42
C ARG A 180 -2.62 4.91 20.68
N LEU A 181 -3.62 4.32 20.04
CA LEU A 181 -3.56 2.99 19.43
C LEU A 181 -3.62 3.09 17.90
N SER A 182 -2.69 2.42 17.23
CA SER A 182 -2.64 2.30 15.77
C SER A 182 -2.21 0.89 15.36
N GLY A 183 -3.15 0.01 15.01
CA GLY A 183 -2.83 -1.40 14.72
C GLY A 183 -2.39 -2.15 15.98
N VAL A 184 -3.05 -1.91 17.12
CA VAL A 184 -2.67 -2.50 18.41
C VAL A 184 -3.69 -3.57 18.82
N THR A 185 -3.20 -4.66 19.40
CA THR A 185 -4.05 -5.68 20.05
C THR A 185 -3.78 -5.66 21.55
N ILE A 186 -4.80 -5.49 22.38
CA ILE A 186 -4.69 -5.50 23.85
C ILE A 186 -5.40 -6.75 24.40
N HIS A 187 -4.70 -7.53 25.23
CA HIS A 187 -5.27 -8.68 25.94
C HIS A 187 -5.50 -8.31 27.41
N MET A 188 -6.76 -8.32 27.83
CA MET A 188 -7.12 -8.12 29.23
C MET A 188 -6.85 -9.38 30.06
N SER A 189 -6.45 -9.16 31.31
CA SER A 189 -6.27 -10.19 32.33
C SER A 189 -7.11 -9.97 33.58
N ASP A 190 -7.77 -8.82 33.69
CA ASP A 190 -8.70 -8.48 34.77
C ASP A 190 -9.71 -7.42 34.30
N ASP A 191 -10.75 -7.18 35.09
CA ASP A 191 -11.62 -6.02 34.93
C ASP A 191 -10.81 -4.73 35.12
N VAL A 192 -11.10 -3.73 34.29
CA VAL A 192 -10.41 -2.43 34.32
C VAL A 192 -11.43 -1.31 34.30
N THR A 193 -11.41 -0.50 35.35
CA THR A 193 -12.12 0.77 35.41
C THR A 193 -11.10 1.91 35.34
N LEU A 194 -11.11 2.65 34.24
CA LEU A 194 -10.35 3.87 34.08
C LEU A 194 -11.15 5.03 34.66
N THR A 195 -10.54 5.82 35.54
CA THR A 195 -11.18 6.99 36.17
C THR A 195 -10.58 8.32 35.72
N THR A 196 -9.43 8.26 35.04
CA THR A 196 -8.69 9.41 34.50
C THR A 196 -7.95 9.00 33.21
N GLY A 197 -7.58 9.99 32.40
CA GLY A 197 -6.86 9.84 31.13
C GLY A 197 -7.72 9.34 29.97
N GLY A 198 -7.12 8.88 28.88
CA GLY A 198 -7.92 8.36 27.78
C GLY A 198 -7.22 7.42 26.83
N ILE A 199 -8.01 6.58 26.18
CA ILE A 199 -7.58 5.75 25.05
C ILE A 199 -8.06 6.42 23.76
N TYR A 200 -7.17 6.60 22.80
CA TYR A 200 -7.47 7.21 21.51
C TYR A 200 -7.09 6.26 20.37
N VAL A 201 -8.05 5.84 19.57
CA VAL A 201 -7.87 4.88 18.48
C VAL A 201 -7.85 5.64 17.16
N GLN A 202 -6.72 5.55 16.44
CA GLN A 202 -6.47 6.30 15.21
C GLN A 202 -6.17 5.40 13.99
N ALA A 203 -6.08 4.09 14.20
CA ALA A 203 -6.12 3.07 13.16
C ALA A 203 -6.76 1.79 13.74
N PRO A 204 -7.27 0.87 12.89
CA PRO A 204 -7.94 -0.34 13.35
C PRO A 204 -7.17 -1.06 14.45
N SER A 205 -7.82 -1.30 15.58
CA SER A 205 -7.21 -1.90 16.79
C SER A 205 -8.20 -2.82 17.48
N THR A 206 -7.71 -3.75 18.30
CA THR A 206 -8.55 -4.77 18.96
C THR A 206 -8.28 -4.85 20.45
N ILE A 207 -9.32 -4.94 21.27
CA ILE A 207 -9.25 -5.23 22.70
C ILE A 207 -9.92 -6.57 22.99
N ILE A 208 -9.14 -7.58 23.33
CA ILE A 208 -9.65 -8.89 23.72
C ILE A 208 -10.04 -8.81 25.20
N THR A 209 -11.32 -8.55 25.45
CA THR A 209 -11.90 -8.41 26.79
C THR A 209 -12.07 -9.75 27.48
N LYS A 210 -12.30 -10.84 26.72
CA LYS A 210 -12.65 -12.14 27.28
C LYS A 210 -13.83 -12.00 28.26
N GLN A 211 -13.68 -12.56 29.45
CA GLN A 211 -14.65 -12.45 30.54
C GLN A 211 -14.58 -11.13 31.32
N HIS A 212 -13.77 -10.16 30.89
CA HIS A 212 -13.50 -8.95 31.66
C HIS A 212 -14.21 -7.71 31.10
N LEU A 213 -14.41 -6.72 31.97
CA LEU A 213 -15.04 -5.45 31.63
C LEU A 213 -14.02 -4.32 31.53
N LEU A 214 -14.07 -3.55 30.45
CA LEU A 214 -13.32 -2.29 30.32
C LEU A 214 -14.28 -1.11 30.48
N THR A 215 -14.20 -0.42 31.60
CA THR A 215 -15.09 0.69 31.95
C THR A 215 -14.34 2.02 31.92
N PHE A 216 -14.91 3.02 31.25
CA PHE A 216 -14.48 4.41 31.28
C PHE A 216 -15.43 5.23 32.16
N ASP A 217 -14.94 5.70 33.29
CA ASP A 217 -15.69 6.45 34.30
C ASP A 217 -15.13 7.87 34.54
N VAL A 218 -15.89 8.72 35.25
CA VAL A 218 -15.60 10.07 35.76
C VAL A 218 -14.90 11.00 34.77
N ALA A 219 -13.56 10.92 34.70
CA ALA A 219 -12.69 11.79 33.92
C ALA A 219 -11.82 11.01 32.93
N SER A 220 -12.21 9.77 32.61
CA SER A 220 -11.59 8.97 31.57
C SER A 220 -12.36 9.02 30.25
N SER A 221 -11.68 8.79 29.13
CA SER A 221 -12.33 8.80 27.82
C SER A 221 -11.82 7.71 26.87
N LEU A 222 -12.69 7.21 26.00
CA LEU A 222 -12.37 6.49 24.78
C LEU A 222 -12.73 7.35 23.58
N THR A 223 -11.80 7.53 22.65
CA THR A 223 -12.07 8.17 21.36
C THR A 223 -11.71 7.23 20.23
N VAL A 224 -12.61 7.02 19.27
CA VAL A 224 -12.34 6.27 18.04
C VAL A 224 -12.49 7.22 16.86
N ASN A 225 -11.42 7.43 16.09
CA ASN A 225 -11.38 8.44 15.03
C ASN A 225 -11.13 7.80 13.66
N ASN A 226 -12.10 7.87 12.76
CA ASN A 226 -12.00 7.41 11.36
C ASN A 226 -11.44 5.98 11.21
N CYS A 227 -11.80 5.08 12.13
CA CYS A 227 -11.38 3.68 12.13
C CYS A 227 -12.29 2.81 13.01
N SER A 228 -12.03 1.50 13.02
CA SER A 228 -12.72 0.55 13.90
C SER A 228 -11.91 0.21 15.15
N LEU A 229 -12.55 0.27 16.31
CA LEU A 229 -12.10 -0.43 17.51
C LEU A 229 -12.91 -1.72 17.66
N TRP A 230 -12.22 -2.84 17.56
CA TRP A 230 -12.80 -4.16 17.80
C TRP A 230 -12.70 -4.54 19.26
N TYR A 231 -13.69 -5.23 19.81
CA TYR A 231 -13.53 -5.95 21.07
C TYR A 231 -14.02 -7.39 20.96
N GLU A 232 -13.36 -8.29 21.69
CA GLU A 232 -13.62 -9.73 21.64
C GLU A 232 -13.92 -10.28 23.05
N PRO A 233 -15.18 -10.63 23.36
CA PRO A 233 -15.57 -11.14 24.69
C PRO A 233 -15.16 -12.60 24.93
N GLY A 234 -14.51 -13.27 23.97
CA GLY A 234 -14.03 -14.66 24.11
C GLY A 234 -15.12 -15.71 24.40
N ARG A 235 -16.40 -15.33 24.28
CA ARG A 235 -17.60 -16.17 24.42
C ARG A 235 -18.76 -15.53 23.64
N ALA A 236 -19.81 -16.30 23.36
CA ALA A 236 -20.95 -15.85 22.56
C ALA A 236 -21.76 -14.67 23.17
N GLY A 237 -21.68 -14.46 24.49
CA GLY A 237 -22.40 -13.39 25.19
C GLY A 237 -21.61 -12.07 25.28
N ASP A 238 -22.30 -10.95 25.04
CA ASP A 238 -21.76 -9.57 25.07
C ASP A 238 -21.89 -8.89 26.46
N ASP A 239 -21.93 -9.68 27.53
CA ASP A 239 -22.07 -9.12 28.89
C ASP A 239 -20.79 -8.41 29.37
N ASN A 240 -19.65 -8.73 28.75
CA ASN A 240 -18.29 -8.33 29.14
C ASN A 240 -17.60 -7.54 28.02
N ASN A 241 -17.94 -6.26 27.92
CA ASN A 241 -17.55 -5.38 26.83
C ASN A 241 -16.99 -4.03 27.30
N ILE A 242 -16.78 -3.12 26.35
CA ILE A 242 -16.36 -1.76 26.60
C ILE A 242 -17.57 -0.95 27.07
N ARG A 243 -17.48 -0.30 28.23
CA ARG A 243 -18.53 0.52 28.82
C ARG A 243 -18.07 1.94 29.15
N PRO A 244 -18.97 2.93 29.16
CA PRO A 244 -20.40 2.85 28.81
C PRO A 244 -20.58 2.52 27.33
N ARG A 245 -21.70 1.94 26.91
CA ARG A 245 -21.98 1.81 25.47
C ARG A 245 -22.41 3.18 24.92
N PRO A 246 -22.22 3.47 23.62
CA PRO A 246 -22.68 4.73 23.02
C PRO A 246 -24.18 5.02 23.25
N GLN A 247 -24.98 3.97 23.44
CA GLN A 247 -26.42 4.03 23.71
C GLN A 247 -26.80 4.16 25.19
N ASP A 248 -25.86 4.00 26.13
CA ASP A 248 -26.14 4.09 27.55
C ASP A 248 -26.31 5.57 27.96
N LEU A 249 -27.56 6.00 28.18
CA LEU A 249 -27.93 7.38 28.52
C LEU A 249 -27.21 7.88 29.79
N GLY A 250 -26.59 9.07 29.71
CA GLY A 250 -25.94 9.75 30.84
C GLY A 250 -24.41 9.61 30.91
N TYR A 251 -23.82 8.68 30.15
CA TYR A 251 -22.37 8.45 30.10
C TYR A 251 -21.76 8.69 28.70
N ALA A 252 -22.52 9.29 27.79
CA ALA A 252 -22.10 9.61 26.42
C ALA A 252 -20.86 10.53 26.34
N ASN A 253 -20.45 11.17 27.44
CA ASN A 253 -19.26 12.03 27.46
C ASN A 253 -17.94 11.24 27.51
N ASN A 254 -17.97 9.96 27.89
CA ASN A 254 -16.75 9.16 28.06
C ASN A 254 -16.38 8.39 26.79
N ILE A 255 -17.30 8.17 25.84
CA ILE A 255 -16.99 7.57 24.54
C ILE A 255 -17.32 8.53 23.42
N THR A 256 -16.32 8.84 22.60
CA THR A 256 -16.45 9.73 21.44
C THR A 256 -16.13 8.97 20.15
N LEU A 257 -17.10 8.92 19.25
CA LEU A 257 -16.93 8.41 17.88
C LEU A 257 -16.73 9.61 16.94
N MET A 258 -15.51 9.82 16.47
CA MET A 258 -15.13 10.94 15.61
C MET A 258 -14.95 10.49 14.15
N ASN A 259 -15.37 11.33 13.20
CA ASN A 259 -15.13 11.14 11.76
C ASN A 259 -15.46 9.71 11.27
N GLY A 260 -16.61 9.17 11.68
CA GLY A 260 -17.02 7.80 11.30
C GLY A 260 -16.33 6.67 12.08
N GLY A 261 -15.67 6.97 13.20
CA GLY A 261 -15.15 5.94 14.09
C GLY A 261 -16.25 5.02 14.64
N ILE A 262 -15.96 3.73 14.76
CA ILE A 262 -16.94 2.71 15.19
C ILE A 262 -16.33 1.77 16.23
N ILE A 263 -17.13 1.33 17.20
CA ILE A 263 -16.77 0.26 18.14
C ILE A 263 -17.62 -0.96 17.78
N GLN A 264 -16.97 -2.10 17.53
CA GLN A 264 -17.63 -3.30 17.02
C GLN A 264 -17.19 -4.55 17.77
N THR A 265 -18.10 -5.50 17.96
CA THR A 265 -17.81 -6.80 18.54
C THR A 265 -17.22 -7.72 17.46
N ALA A 266 -16.04 -8.30 17.71
CA ALA A 266 -15.59 -9.47 16.96
C ALA A 266 -16.30 -10.69 17.56
N LYS A 267 -17.40 -11.13 16.93
CA LYS A 267 -17.97 -12.44 17.27
C LYS A 267 -17.18 -13.47 16.47
N GLY A 268 -16.45 -14.35 17.16
CA GLY A 268 -16.05 -15.59 16.51
C GLY A 268 -17.32 -16.29 16.06
N LEU A 269 -17.44 -16.58 14.75
CA LEU A 269 -18.44 -17.55 14.34
C LEU A 269 -17.94 -18.87 14.91
N GLU A 270 -18.54 -19.34 16.01
CA GLU A 270 -18.54 -20.77 16.31
C GLU A 270 -19.41 -21.49 15.26
N LEU A 271 -19.11 -21.31 13.97
CA LEU A 271 -19.62 -22.15 12.91
C LEU A 271 -18.93 -23.49 13.01
N GLY A 272 -19.37 -24.29 13.96
CA GLY A 272 -19.08 -25.72 13.95
C GLY A 272 -19.68 -26.32 12.69
N GLY A 273 -18.88 -26.55 11.65
CA GLY A 273 -19.22 -27.35 10.46
C GLY A 273 -20.67 -27.30 10.06
N GLN A 274 -21.08 -26.12 9.60
CA GLN A 274 -22.44 -25.92 9.14
C GLN A 274 -22.50 -26.28 7.67
N GLN A 275 -23.28 -27.30 7.34
CA GLN A 275 -23.79 -27.46 5.99
C GLN A 275 -24.87 -26.38 5.83
N ILE A 276 -24.66 -25.44 4.90
CA ILE A 276 -25.67 -24.44 4.59
C ILE A 276 -26.62 -25.10 3.59
N GLU A 277 -27.77 -25.53 4.09
CA GLU A 277 -28.87 -26.12 3.30
C GLU A 277 -29.94 -25.09 2.91
N THR A 278 -29.84 -23.85 3.40
CA THR A 278 -30.83 -22.79 3.18
C THR A 278 -30.38 -21.75 2.15
N VAL A 279 -31.37 -21.13 1.51
CA VAL A 279 -31.22 -20.27 0.32
C VAL A 279 -30.54 -18.92 0.62
N ASP A 280 -30.64 -18.39 1.84
CA ASP A 280 -30.01 -17.12 2.23
C ASP A 280 -29.34 -17.23 3.61
N VAL A 281 -28.08 -16.79 3.70
CA VAL A 281 -27.37 -16.65 4.97
C VAL A 281 -27.04 -15.17 5.18
N ALA A 282 -27.83 -14.53 6.05
CA ALA A 282 -27.55 -13.19 6.52
C ALA A 282 -26.51 -13.24 7.64
N LEU A 283 -25.35 -12.64 7.39
CA LEU A 283 -24.33 -12.45 8.42
C LEU A 283 -24.66 -11.17 9.17
N SER A 284 -25.00 -11.28 10.45
CA SER A 284 -25.42 -10.12 11.28
C SER A 284 -24.30 -9.50 12.10
N ALA A 285 -23.06 -10.00 12.00
CA ALA A 285 -21.89 -9.47 12.69
C ALA A 285 -20.58 -9.93 12.02
N LEU A 286 -19.46 -9.27 12.39
CA LEU A 286 -18.12 -9.79 12.15
C LEU A 286 -18.05 -11.27 12.53
N SER A 287 -17.41 -12.04 11.67
CA SER A 287 -17.27 -13.47 11.83
C SER A 287 -15.84 -13.89 11.56
N GLU A 288 -15.17 -14.51 12.53
CA GLU A 288 -13.90 -15.21 12.27
C GLU A 288 -14.21 -16.63 11.81
N VAL A 289 -13.64 -17.03 10.67
CA VAL A 289 -13.72 -18.41 10.20
C VAL A 289 -12.37 -19.10 10.44
N SER A 290 -12.37 -20.10 11.33
CA SER A 290 -11.17 -20.82 11.78
C SER A 290 -11.18 -22.31 11.41
N ARG A 291 -10.04 -22.99 11.61
CA ARG A 291 -9.77 -24.35 11.10
C ARG A 291 -10.77 -25.41 11.57
N GLY A 292 -10.94 -26.43 10.72
CA GLY A 292 -11.35 -27.78 11.13
C GLY A 292 -12.71 -28.23 10.62
N LYS A 293 -13.54 -27.32 10.11
CA LYS A 293 -14.83 -27.69 9.49
C LYS A 293 -15.21 -26.67 8.40
N PRO A 294 -15.09 -27.00 7.10
CA PRO A 294 -15.43 -26.09 6.02
C PRO A 294 -16.93 -25.77 6.01
N ILE A 295 -17.28 -24.57 5.56
CA ILE A 295 -18.63 -24.19 5.16
C ILE A 295 -18.93 -24.93 3.85
N VAL A 296 -19.96 -25.77 3.84
CA VAL A 296 -20.37 -26.52 2.64
C VAL A 296 -21.63 -25.91 2.05
N ILE A 297 -21.52 -25.43 0.81
CA ILE A 297 -22.61 -24.88 0.01
C ILE A 297 -23.23 -26.06 -0.77
N ALA A 298 -24.26 -26.66 -0.16
CA ALA A 298 -24.94 -27.83 -0.72
C ALA A 298 -26.12 -27.46 -1.63
N GLU A 299 -26.62 -26.22 -1.52
CA GLU A 299 -27.58 -25.61 -2.40
C GLU A 299 -27.06 -24.24 -2.85
N SER A 300 -27.52 -23.73 -4.00
CA SER A 300 -27.09 -22.39 -4.43
C SER A 300 -27.62 -21.35 -3.43
N THR A 301 -26.72 -20.51 -2.92
CA THR A 301 -26.98 -19.65 -1.76
C THR A 301 -26.39 -18.26 -1.96
N VAL A 302 -27.09 -17.25 -1.44
CA VAL A 302 -26.56 -15.89 -1.27
C VAL A 302 -26.04 -15.71 0.16
N MET A 303 -24.77 -15.33 0.28
CA MET A 303 -24.13 -14.84 1.49
C MET A 303 -24.15 -13.32 1.46
N ASP A 304 -25.13 -12.74 2.16
CA ASP A 304 -25.30 -11.30 2.29
C ASP A 304 -24.63 -10.83 3.58
N GLY A 305 -23.60 -10.00 3.41
CA GLY A 305 -22.83 -9.45 4.51
C GLY A 305 -23.48 -8.27 5.20
N GLY A 306 -24.43 -7.56 4.59
CA GLY A 306 -24.97 -6.32 5.15
C GLY A 306 -23.89 -5.27 5.49
N ASN A 307 -22.84 -5.19 4.68
CA ASN A 307 -21.59 -4.44 4.87
C ASN A 307 -20.73 -4.90 6.06
N ASN A 308 -20.95 -6.10 6.58
CA ASN A 308 -20.07 -6.68 7.59
C ASN A 308 -18.73 -7.12 6.97
N THR A 309 -17.78 -7.41 7.85
CA THR A 309 -16.48 -7.95 7.48
C THR A 309 -16.37 -9.42 7.93
N ILE A 310 -15.66 -10.25 7.17
CA ILE A 310 -15.19 -11.57 7.60
C ILE A 310 -13.68 -11.52 7.59
N VAL A 311 -13.05 -11.88 8.71
CA VAL A 311 -11.59 -11.96 8.79
C VAL A 311 -11.19 -13.42 8.73
N PHE A 312 -10.36 -13.77 7.75
CA PHE A 312 -9.83 -15.11 7.61
C PHE A 312 -8.50 -15.24 8.36
N SER A 313 -8.32 -16.30 9.13
CA SER A 313 -7.05 -16.53 9.82
C SER A 313 -5.97 -16.96 8.81
N SER A 314 -4.95 -16.11 8.63
CA SER A 314 -3.85 -16.24 7.64
C SER A 314 -2.99 -17.52 7.66
N LYS A 315 -3.33 -18.53 8.47
CA LYS A 315 -2.59 -19.79 8.64
C LYS A 315 -3.30 -21.01 8.11
N THR A 316 -4.51 -20.95 7.56
CA THR A 316 -5.19 -22.15 7.07
C THR A 316 -4.63 -22.59 5.73
N THR A 317 -4.24 -23.87 5.63
CA THR A 317 -3.95 -24.57 4.36
C THR A 317 -5.17 -25.31 3.83
N ASP A 318 -6.18 -25.47 4.68
CA ASP A 318 -7.39 -26.20 4.36
C ASP A 318 -8.43 -25.22 3.79
N PRO A 319 -9.19 -25.64 2.77
CA PRO A 319 -10.27 -24.84 2.24
C PRO A 319 -11.31 -24.57 3.32
N VAL A 320 -11.81 -23.35 3.34
CA VAL A 320 -12.76 -22.85 4.34
C VAL A 320 -14.18 -22.94 3.80
N ILE A 321 -14.37 -22.80 2.49
CA ILE A 321 -15.63 -22.83 1.78
C ILE A 321 -15.52 -23.90 0.70
N ARG A 322 -16.52 -24.80 0.65
CA ARG A 322 -16.65 -25.83 -0.39
C ARG A 322 -17.99 -25.64 -1.09
N VAL A 323 -17.96 -25.50 -2.42
CA VAL A 323 -19.16 -25.37 -3.25
C VAL A 323 -19.36 -26.68 -4.00
N LEU A 324 -20.46 -27.38 -3.73
CA LEU A 324 -20.74 -28.68 -4.34
C LEU A 324 -21.02 -28.58 -5.85
N PRO A 325 -20.96 -29.69 -6.61
CA PRO A 325 -21.23 -29.70 -8.05
C PRO A 325 -22.59 -29.09 -8.42
N GLY A 326 -22.56 -28.24 -9.45
CA GLY A 326 -23.73 -27.52 -9.97
C GLY A 326 -24.27 -26.42 -9.06
N LYS A 327 -23.60 -26.10 -7.95
CA LYS A 327 -24.05 -25.08 -7.00
C LYS A 327 -23.29 -23.76 -7.18
N THR A 328 -23.97 -22.67 -6.83
CA THR A 328 -23.41 -21.31 -6.91
C THR A 328 -23.42 -20.67 -5.54
N LEU A 329 -22.29 -20.11 -5.14
CA LEU A 329 -22.19 -19.21 -3.99
C LEU A 329 -22.14 -17.76 -4.49
N THR A 330 -23.11 -16.95 -4.10
CA THR A 330 -23.10 -15.51 -4.34
C THR A 330 -22.70 -14.79 -3.06
N ILE A 331 -21.68 -13.93 -3.12
CA ILE A 331 -21.21 -13.11 -1.99
C ILE A 331 -21.50 -11.66 -2.31
N LYS A 332 -22.20 -10.94 -1.43
CA LYS A 332 -22.52 -9.52 -1.64
C LYS A 332 -22.50 -8.71 -0.34
N ASP A 333 -22.30 -7.40 -0.47
CA ASP A 333 -22.27 -6.44 0.64
C ASP A 333 -21.34 -6.92 1.77
N LEU A 334 -20.15 -7.40 1.42
CA LEU A 334 -19.26 -8.08 2.35
C LEU A 334 -17.79 -7.70 2.13
N CYS A 335 -17.09 -7.43 3.22
CA CYS A 335 -15.64 -7.25 3.20
C CYS A 335 -14.93 -8.52 3.67
N LEU A 336 -14.15 -9.15 2.80
CA LEU A 336 -13.34 -10.34 3.08
C LEU A 336 -11.90 -9.90 3.39
N GLU A 337 -11.51 -9.88 4.67
CA GLU A 337 -10.17 -9.47 5.13
C GLU A 337 -9.23 -10.66 5.32
N GLN A 338 -7.97 -10.48 4.90
CA GLN A 338 -6.95 -11.55 4.86
C GLN A 338 -7.38 -12.75 4.02
N PHE A 339 -8.18 -12.51 2.99
CA PHE A 339 -8.74 -13.54 2.13
C PHE A 339 -7.66 -14.22 1.27
N ALA A 340 -7.88 -15.49 0.98
CA ALA A 340 -7.11 -16.28 0.01
C ALA A 340 -8.10 -16.99 -0.90
N PHE A 341 -7.87 -16.98 -2.22
CA PHE A 341 -8.75 -17.70 -3.16
C PHE A 341 -8.76 -19.22 -2.90
N ASP A 342 -7.65 -19.77 -2.40
CA ASP A 342 -7.55 -21.19 -1.97
C ASP A 342 -8.47 -21.54 -0.78
N TYR A 343 -9.07 -20.55 -0.12
CA TYR A 343 -10.12 -20.80 0.86
C TYR A 343 -11.41 -21.30 0.24
N ILE A 344 -11.59 -21.17 -1.08
CA ILE A 344 -12.74 -21.67 -1.81
C ILE A 344 -12.32 -22.88 -2.63
N VAL A 345 -13.02 -23.99 -2.42
CA VAL A 345 -12.96 -25.16 -3.31
C VAL A 345 -14.26 -25.28 -4.07
N LEU A 346 -14.14 -25.26 -5.39
CA LEU A 346 -15.22 -25.54 -6.33
C LEU A 346 -15.18 -27.03 -6.70
N GLU A 347 -16.21 -27.77 -6.33
CA GLU A 347 -16.33 -29.19 -6.66
C GLU A 347 -17.12 -29.34 -7.94
N GLY A 348 -16.50 -29.84 -9.01
CA GLY A 348 -17.14 -29.98 -10.32
C GLY A 348 -17.09 -28.71 -11.17
N ASN A 349 -17.11 -28.91 -12.49
CA ASN A 349 -16.88 -27.85 -13.49
C ASN A 349 -18.04 -26.84 -13.60
N ASP A 350 -19.18 -27.15 -13.00
CA ASP A 350 -20.41 -26.36 -13.03
C ASP A 350 -20.65 -25.59 -11.72
N SER A 351 -19.82 -25.80 -10.70
CA SER A 351 -19.84 -25.01 -9.46
C SER A 351 -19.21 -23.64 -9.67
N ARG A 352 -19.71 -22.60 -8.98
CA ARG A 352 -19.31 -21.19 -9.21
C ARG A 352 -19.30 -20.36 -7.92
N VAL A 353 -18.47 -19.32 -7.91
CA VAL A 353 -18.58 -18.21 -6.95
C VAL A 353 -18.76 -16.89 -7.70
N LEU A 354 -19.75 -16.12 -7.28
CA LEU A 354 -20.04 -14.78 -7.79
C LEU A 354 -19.79 -13.77 -6.68
N PHE A 355 -19.08 -12.70 -6.98
CA PHE A 355 -18.95 -11.54 -6.10
C PHE A 355 -19.85 -10.43 -6.64
N GLU A 356 -20.82 -9.97 -5.86
CA GLU A 356 -21.74 -8.90 -6.24
C GLU A 356 -21.57 -7.69 -5.33
N ASN A 357 -22.02 -6.53 -5.80
CA ASN A 357 -22.30 -5.27 -5.07
C ASN A 357 -21.60 -5.07 -3.72
N ASN A 358 -20.75 -4.04 -3.64
CA ASN A 358 -20.05 -3.63 -2.42
C ASN A 358 -19.18 -4.72 -1.80
N THR A 359 -18.83 -5.76 -2.57
CA THR A 359 -17.91 -6.78 -2.11
C THR A 359 -16.48 -6.26 -2.20
N ILE A 360 -15.76 -6.32 -1.07
CA ILE A 360 -14.37 -5.91 -0.96
C ILE A 360 -13.54 -7.13 -0.58
N ILE A 361 -12.63 -7.55 -1.44
CA ILE A 361 -11.69 -8.64 -1.20
C ILE A 361 -10.33 -8.04 -0.84
N SER A 362 -9.88 -8.23 0.39
CA SER A 362 -8.57 -7.79 0.89
C SER A 362 -7.69 -9.01 1.09
N LEU A 363 -6.75 -9.22 0.15
CA LEU A 363 -5.90 -10.41 0.13
C LEU A 363 -4.96 -10.44 1.34
N ALA A 364 -4.66 -11.62 1.89
CA ALA A 364 -3.52 -11.72 2.79
C ALA A 364 -2.25 -11.44 1.97
N SER A 365 -1.36 -10.56 2.43
CA SER A 365 -0.17 -10.10 1.68
C SER A 365 0.80 -11.26 1.39
N LYS A 366 0.51 -12.05 0.35
CA LYS A 366 1.11 -13.33 -0.05
C LYS A 366 0.90 -13.57 -1.55
N ASN A 367 1.43 -14.69 -2.05
CA ASN A 367 1.24 -15.14 -3.42
C ASN A 367 0.14 -16.21 -3.48
N TYR A 368 -0.73 -16.14 -4.48
CA TYR A 368 -1.82 -17.08 -4.70
C TYR A 368 -1.82 -17.56 -6.15
N ASP A 369 -2.10 -18.83 -6.37
CA ASP A 369 -2.27 -19.40 -7.70
C ASP A 369 -3.76 -19.54 -8.00
N LEU A 370 -4.24 -18.86 -9.04
CA LEU A 370 -5.64 -18.85 -9.42
C LEU A 370 -5.85 -19.76 -10.62
N ASN A 371 -6.54 -20.89 -10.45
CA ASN A 371 -6.87 -21.82 -11.54
C ASN A 371 -8.37 -21.79 -11.90
N THR A 372 -9.07 -20.75 -11.49
CA THR A 372 -10.52 -20.61 -11.66
C THR A 372 -10.85 -19.17 -12.00
N THR A 373 -11.79 -18.99 -12.91
CA THR A 373 -12.34 -17.67 -13.23
C THR A 373 -13.41 -17.28 -12.22
N TYR A 374 -13.29 -16.07 -11.67
CA TYR A 374 -14.29 -15.49 -10.76
C TYR A 374 -15.03 -14.36 -11.48
N THR A 375 -16.35 -14.31 -11.30
CA THR A 375 -17.21 -13.29 -11.94
C THR A 375 -17.64 -12.24 -10.92
N PHE A 376 -17.54 -10.97 -11.31
CA PHE A 376 -17.88 -9.79 -10.52
C PHE A 376 -19.11 -9.09 -11.10
N TYR A 377 -20.09 -8.80 -10.26
CA TYR A 377 -21.30 -8.03 -10.57
C TYR A 377 -21.37 -6.77 -9.71
N GLY A 378 -21.94 -5.70 -10.26
CA GLY A 378 -22.02 -4.42 -9.58
C GLY A 378 -20.65 -3.83 -9.28
N GLU A 379 -20.52 -3.08 -8.19
CA GLU A 379 -19.27 -2.45 -7.78
C GLU A 379 -18.47 -3.36 -6.84
N CYS A 380 -17.32 -3.86 -7.29
CA CYS A 380 -16.45 -4.75 -6.52
C CYS A 380 -15.02 -4.20 -6.42
N ILE A 381 -14.33 -4.53 -5.32
CA ILE A 381 -12.93 -4.11 -5.10
C ILE A 381 -12.07 -5.31 -4.72
N VAL A 382 -10.93 -5.48 -5.39
CA VAL A 382 -9.86 -6.42 -5.00
C VAL A 382 -8.62 -5.64 -4.57
N LYS A 383 -8.35 -5.63 -3.27
CA LYS A 383 -7.14 -5.07 -2.66
C LYS A 383 -6.10 -6.16 -2.52
N GLY A 384 -5.04 -6.09 -3.34
CA GLY A 384 -3.96 -7.05 -3.32
C GLY A 384 -3.08 -6.99 -2.08
N ASN A 385 -3.06 -5.86 -1.37
CA ASN A 385 -2.15 -5.63 -0.23
C ASN A 385 -0.69 -5.96 -0.56
N HIS A 386 -0.25 -5.58 -1.77
CA HIS A 386 1.04 -5.89 -2.37
C HIS A 386 1.31 -7.39 -2.61
N GLY A 387 0.28 -8.23 -2.55
CA GLY A 387 0.33 -9.64 -2.90
C GLY A 387 0.41 -9.88 -4.40
N THR A 388 0.67 -11.13 -4.76
CA THR A 388 0.74 -11.59 -6.16
C THR A 388 -0.36 -12.61 -6.44
N LEU A 389 -1.10 -12.43 -7.53
CA LEU A 389 -1.94 -13.47 -8.13
C LEU A 389 -1.21 -14.05 -9.34
N THR A 390 -1.09 -15.36 -9.43
CA THR A 390 -0.57 -16.06 -10.61
C THR A 390 -1.73 -16.75 -11.29
N PHE A 391 -2.09 -16.35 -12.50
CA PHE A 391 -3.16 -17.02 -13.24
C PHE A 391 -2.63 -18.32 -13.87
N GLY A 392 -3.34 -19.41 -13.61
CA GLY A 392 -3.18 -20.65 -14.35
C GLY A 392 -4.03 -20.67 -15.62
N PRO A 393 -4.07 -21.80 -16.36
CA PRO A 393 -4.73 -21.89 -17.67
C PRO A 393 -6.24 -21.61 -17.66
N HIS A 394 -6.87 -21.69 -16.49
CA HIS A 394 -8.31 -21.42 -16.30
C HIS A 394 -8.55 -20.34 -15.24
N GLY A 395 -7.50 -19.64 -14.82
CA GLY A 395 -7.58 -18.52 -13.89
C GLY A 395 -7.97 -17.24 -14.60
N GLY A 396 -8.81 -16.42 -13.96
CA GLY A 396 -9.17 -15.13 -14.52
C GLY A 396 -10.21 -14.37 -13.72
N PHE A 397 -10.54 -13.18 -14.19
CA PHE A 397 -11.62 -12.33 -13.70
C PHE A 397 -12.55 -11.93 -14.84
N GLU A 398 -13.85 -12.08 -14.61
CA GLU A 398 -14.92 -11.63 -15.50
C GLU A 398 -15.72 -10.51 -14.84
N VAL A 399 -15.90 -9.39 -15.55
CA VAL A 399 -16.71 -8.26 -15.07
C VAL A 399 -18.01 -8.24 -15.85
N ALA A 400 -19.14 -8.41 -15.15
CA ALA A 400 -20.46 -8.52 -15.76
C ALA A 400 -20.95 -7.18 -16.36
N PRO A 401 -22.00 -7.19 -17.20
CA PRO A 401 -22.63 -5.96 -17.68
C PRO A 401 -22.97 -4.97 -16.56
N HIS A 402 -22.79 -3.68 -16.84
CA HIS A 402 -23.05 -2.56 -15.92
C HIS A 402 -22.33 -2.69 -14.57
N SER A 403 -21.20 -3.41 -14.53
CA SER A 403 -20.44 -3.69 -13.31
C SER A 403 -19.04 -3.09 -13.40
N SER A 404 -18.41 -2.87 -12.25
CA SER A 404 -17.06 -2.33 -12.14
C SER A 404 -16.21 -3.17 -11.18
N LEU A 405 -14.96 -3.42 -11.59
CA LEU A 405 -13.96 -4.07 -10.76
C LEU A 405 -12.77 -3.15 -10.56
N LEU A 406 -12.55 -2.69 -9.33
CA LEU A 406 -11.36 -1.94 -8.95
C LEU A 406 -10.30 -2.87 -8.36
N MET A 407 -9.15 -2.99 -9.03
CA MET A 407 -7.97 -3.69 -8.52
C MET A 407 -6.96 -2.71 -7.93
N GLN A 408 -6.44 -3.00 -6.74
CA GLN A 408 -5.50 -2.10 -6.05
C GLN A 408 -4.29 -2.81 -5.46
N ASN A 409 -3.11 -2.20 -5.59
CA ASN A 409 -1.89 -2.65 -4.91
C ASN A 409 -1.63 -4.15 -5.10
N ILE A 410 -1.60 -4.62 -6.36
CA ILE A 410 -1.57 -6.04 -6.71
C ILE A 410 -0.62 -6.30 -7.88
N THR A 411 0.09 -7.43 -7.83
CA THR A 411 0.80 -7.96 -9.01
C THR A 411 0.02 -9.14 -9.56
N ILE A 412 -0.25 -9.17 -10.86
CA ILE A 412 -0.92 -10.30 -11.52
C ILE A 412 0.04 -10.87 -12.56
N LYS A 413 0.32 -12.17 -12.48
CA LYS A 413 1.26 -12.89 -13.33
C LYS A 413 0.57 -13.88 -14.24
N ASN A 414 1.28 -14.22 -15.31
CA ASN A 414 0.88 -15.18 -16.32
C ASN A 414 -0.41 -14.78 -17.03
N VAL A 415 -0.58 -13.48 -17.24
CA VAL A 415 -1.73 -12.94 -17.94
C VAL A 415 -1.56 -13.17 -19.44
N HIS A 416 -2.56 -13.77 -20.07
CA HIS A 416 -2.66 -14.01 -21.52
C HIS A 416 -4.14 -14.12 -21.91
N ASP A 417 -4.41 -14.24 -23.22
CA ASP A 417 -5.76 -14.37 -23.78
C ASP A 417 -6.71 -13.29 -23.22
N GLU A 418 -7.91 -13.67 -22.78
CA GLU A 418 -8.91 -12.77 -22.18
C GLU A 418 -9.12 -13.08 -20.69
N GLN A 419 -8.02 -13.35 -19.96
CA GLN A 419 -8.12 -13.77 -18.55
C GLN A 419 -8.64 -12.67 -17.61
N ILE A 420 -8.55 -11.39 -17.97
CA ILE A 420 -9.26 -10.30 -17.32
C ILE A 420 -10.16 -9.70 -18.40
N LYS A 421 -11.47 -9.90 -18.32
CA LYS A 421 -12.37 -9.44 -19.39
C LYS A 421 -13.67 -8.86 -18.86
N CYS A 422 -14.17 -7.88 -19.59
CA CYS A 422 -15.54 -7.42 -19.47
C CYS A 422 -16.44 -8.34 -20.32
N LEU A 423 -17.63 -8.64 -19.82
CA LEU A 423 -18.61 -9.46 -20.56
C LEU A 423 -19.45 -8.65 -21.56
N ASP A 424 -19.38 -7.31 -21.49
CA ASP A 424 -19.86 -6.38 -22.51
C ASP A 424 -19.15 -5.01 -22.43
N ASN A 425 -19.56 -4.09 -23.30
CA ASN A 425 -19.03 -2.73 -23.38
C ASN A 425 -19.45 -1.79 -22.26
N THR A 426 -20.33 -2.22 -21.36
CA THR A 426 -20.83 -1.38 -20.26
C THR A 426 -20.08 -1.64 -18.95
N ALA A 427 -19.18 -2.62 -18.93
CA ALA A 427 -18.38 -2.97 -17.77
C ALA A 427 -17.05 -2.19 -17.73
N THR A 428 -16.52 -2.02 -16.51
CA THR A 428 -15.30 -1.25 -16.26
C THR A 428 -14.29 -2.04 -15.44
N VAL A 429 -13.03 -2.02 -15.87
CA VAL A 429 -11.89 -2.48 -15.07
C VAL A 429 -11.06 -1.27 -14.65
N SER A 430 -10.97 -1.03 -13.34
CA SER A 430 -10.24 0.10 -12.79
C SER A 430 -8.97 -0.35 -12.07
N TYR A 431 -7.91 0.43 -12.17
CA TYR A 431 -6.61 0.17 -11.53
C TYR A 431 -6.23 1.33 -10.60
N GLY A 432 -6.02 1.05 -9.31
CA GLY A 432 -5.65 2.06 -8.31
C GLY A 432 -4.44 1.67 -7.46
N GLY A 433 -3.72 2.65 -6.90
CA GLY A 433 -2.44 2.37 -6.25
C GLY A 433 -1.45 1.76 -7.24
N THR A 434 -0.62 0.80 -6.84
CA THR A 434 0.34 0.14 -7.76
C THR A 434 -0.20 -1.19 -8.27
N VAL A 435 -0.50 -1.30 -9.55
CA VAL A 435 -0.91 -2.55 -10.20
C VAL A 435 0.06 -2.91 -11.32
N SER A 436 0.56 -4.16 -11.31
CA SER A 436 1.45 -4.68 -12.36
C SER A 436 0.86 -5.93 -13.00
N LEU A 437 0.72 -5.93 -14.34
CA LEU A 437 0.40 -7.10 -15.15
C LEU A 437 1.67 -7.65 -15.80
N LEU A 438 1.98 -8.89 -15.49
CA LEU A 438 3.11 -9.64 -16.02
C LEU A 438 2.56 -10.63 -17.05
N LEU A 439 2.76 -10.30 -18.34
CA LEU A 439 2.24 -11.06 -19.46
C LEU A 439 3.11 -12.30 -19.75
N ASP A 440 2.47 -13.46 -19.98
CA ASP A 440 3.16 -14.69 -20.43
C ASP A 440 2.91 -15.01 -21.90
N ASP A 441 1.88 -14.41 -22.49
CA ASP A 441 1.59 -14.39 -23.93
C ASP A 441 0.78 -13.11 -24.24
N ASP A 442 0.31 -12.95 -25.48
CA ASP A 442 -0.54 -11.83 -25.85
C ASP A 442 -1.85 -11.84 -25.05
N TYR A 443 -2.22 -10.67 -24.54
CA TYR A 443 -3.44 -10.42 -23.78
C TYR A 443 -4.37 -9.50 -24.56
N TYR A 444 -5.67 -9.82 -24.59
CA TYR A 444 -6.69 -9.14 -25.40
C TYR A 444 -7.73 -8.48 -24.49
N PHE A 445 -7.85 -7.17 -24.60
CA PHE A 445 -8.93 -6.41 -23.96
C PHE A 445 -9.96 -6.02 -25.03
N SER A 446 -10.96 -6.87 -25.22
CA SER A 446 -11.90 -6.82 -26.36
C SER A 446 -13.22 -6.09 -26.07
N GLN A 447 -13.58 -5.89 -24.80
CA GLN A 447 -14.84 -5.30 -24.37
C GLN A 447 -14.67 -4.44 -23.13
N GLY A 448 -15.61 -3.51 -22.94
CA GLY A 448 -15.63 -2.56 -21.81
C GLY A 448 -14.51 -1.53 -21.90
N HIS A 449 -14.26 -0.81 -20.82
CA HIS A 449 -13.18 0.18 -20.75
C HIS A 449 -12.31 0.05 -19.51
N ILE A 450 -11.14 0.67 -19.57
CA ILE A 450 -10.15 0.72 -18.49
C ILE A 450 -10.13 2.11 -17.88
N GLU A 451 -10.03 2.16 -16.56
CA GLU A 451 -9.79 3.40 -15.81
C GLU A 451 -8.53 3.28 -14.95
N VAL A 452 -7.54 4.14 -15.17
CA VAL A 452 -6.40 4.25 -14.25
C VAL A 452 -6.68 5.38 -13.27
N MET A 453 -6.99 4.99 -12.03
CA MET A 453 -7.48 5.87 -10.98
C MET A 453 -6.45 6.93 -10.56
N PRO A 454 -6.87 8.09 -10.02
CA PRO A 454 -5.96 9.13 -9.55
C PRO A 454 -4.85 8.61 -8.63
N ALA A 455 -3.62 9.10 -8.85
CA ALA A 455 -2.40 8.62 -8.17
C ALA A 455 -2.11 7.10 -8.34
N GLY A 456 -2.78 6.44 -9.29
CA GLY A 456 -2.56 5.04 -9.64
C GLY A 456 -1.42 4.85 -10.64
N MET A 457 -0.71 3.73 -10.52
CA MET A 457 0.29 3.25 -11.45
C MET A 457 -0.19 1.91 -11.99
N PHE A 458 -0.59 1.86 -13.25
CA PHE A 458 -0.92 0.65 -13.97
C PHE A 458 0.23 0.30 -14.92
N GLU A 459 0.96 -0.75 -14.61
CA GLU A 459 2.13 -1.18 -15.36
C GLU A 459 1.85 -2.52 -16.07
N VAL A 460 2.18 -2.60 -17.35
CA VAL A 460 2.20 -3.86 -18.12
C VAL A 460 3.65 -4.15 -18.50
N VAL A 461 4.14 -5.33 -18.16
CA VAL A 461 5.54 -5.73 -18.41
C VAL A 461 5.64 -7.11 -19.06
N GLN A 462 6.86 -7.43 -19.51
CA GLN A 462 7.25 -8.63 -20.28
C GLN A 462 6.98 -8.50 -21.78
N SER A 463 7.68 -9.30 -22.59
CA SER A 463 7.85 -9.10 -24.04
C SER A 463 6.65 -9.44 -24.93
N SER A 464 5.45 -9.50 -24.36
CA SER A 464 4.21 -9.85 -25.06
C SER A 464 3.34 -8.62 -25.30
N SER A 465 2.26 -8.79 -26.06
CA SER A 465 1.37 -7.69 -26.44
C SER A 465 0.19 -7.54 -25.51
N PHE A 466 -0.04 -6.31 -25.05
CA PHE A 466 -1.35 -5.87 -24.59
C PHE A 466 -2.13 -5.36 -25.81
N VAL A 467 -3.13 -6.10 -26.26
CA VAL A 467 -3.92 -5.80 -27.46
C VAL A 467 -5.22 -5.13 -27.05
N TYR A 468 -5.33 -3.83 -27.34
CA TYR A 468 -6.51 -3.03 -27.09
C TYR A 468 -7.49 -3.16 -28.25
N GLN A 469 -8.56 -3.95 -28.07
CA GLN A 469 -9.54 -4.30 -29.11
C GLN A 469 -10.99 -3.95 -28.73
N THR A 470 -11.18 -3.05 -27.76
CA THR A 470 -12.51 -2.52 -27.41
C THR A 470 -12.85 -1.29 -28.25
N SER A 471 -14.15 -1.00 -28.41
CA SER A 471 -14.65 0.24 -29.00
C SER A 471 -14.86 1.36 -27.99
N GLU A 472 -14.75 1.06 -26.70
CA GLU A 472 -15.05 1.99 -25.62
C GLU A 472 -13.80 2.78 -25.23
N PRO A 473 -13.91 4.07 -24.87
CA PRO A 473 -12.77 4.87 -24.46
C PRO A 473 -12.32 4.53 -23.03
N SER A 474 -11.02 4.27 -22.87
CA SER A 474 -10.34 4.18 -21.58
C SER A 474 -9.81 5.53 -21.12
N ILE A 475 -9.71 5.72 -19.80
CA ILE A 475 -9.36 6.99 -19.16
C ILE A 475 -8.15 6.81 -18.24
N ILE A 476 -7.18 7.72 -18.36
CA ILE A 476 -6.08 7.89 -17.42
C ILE A 476 -6.33 9.21 -16.67
N TYR A 477 -6.68 9.10 -15.38
CA TYR A 477 -7.03 10.25 -14.55
C TYR A 477 -5.81 11.04 -14.05
N ASP A 478 -6.06 12.17 -13.40
CA ASP A 478 -5.01 13.11 -12.96
C ASP A 478 -4.05 12.45 -11.96
N GLY A 479 -2.75 12.62 -12.22
CA GLY A 479 -1.68 12.01 -11.44
C GLY A 479 -1.59 10.49 -11.58
N ALA A 480 -2.36 9.89 -12.49
CA ALA A 480 -2.30 8.47 -12.79
C ALA A 480 -1.31 8.19 -13.93
N THR A 481 -0.78 6.97 -13.99
CA THR A 481 0.16 6.53 -15.02
C THR A 481 -0.22 5.16 -15.54
N TRP A 482 -0.41 5.05 -16.85
CA TRP A 482 -0.39 3.78 -17.57
C TRP A 482 0.97 3.60 -18.22
N GLN A 483 1.78 2.67 -17.72
CA GLN A 483 3.12 2.37 -18.22
C GLN A 483 3.17 1.03 -18.95
N MET A 484 3.78 1.04 -20.14
CA MET A 484 4.26 -0.16 -20.82
C MET A 484 5.75 -0.31 -20.52
N GLY A 485 6.13 -1.38 -19.82
CA GLY A 485 7.49 -1.62 -19.35
C GLY A 485 8.20 -2.80 -20.04
N LEU A 486 9.53 -2.78 -20.02
CA LEU A 486 10.48 -3.84 -20.38
C LEU A 486 10.01 -4.81 -21.48
N GLY A 487 10.09 -4.34 -22.72
CA GLY A 487 9.86 -5.15 -23.92
C GLY A 487 8.39 -5.37 -24.28
N SER A 488 7.45 -4.93 -23.43
CA SER A 488 6.02 -5.04 -23.72
C SER A 488 5.62 -4.22 -24.95
N ILE A 489 4.52 -4.65 -25.56
CA ILE A 489 3.95 -4.02 -26.75
C ILE A 489 2.53 -3.58 -26.40
N PHE A 490 2.22 -2.29 -26.54
CA PHE A 490 0.83 -1.84 -26.56
C PHE A 490 0.35 -1.82 -28.01
N TYR A 491 -0.65 -2.63 -28.32
CA TYR A 491 -1.16 -2.79 -29.68
C TYR A 491 -2.58 -2.21 -29.78
N TYR A 492 -2.68 -1.01 -30.34
CA TYR A 492 -3.95 -0.31 -30.55
C TYR A 492 -4.66 -0.82 -31.81
N ASN A 493 -5.70 -1.64 -31.62
CA ASN A 493 -6.48 -2.26 -32.70
C ASN A 493 -7.98 -2.35 -32.38
N PRO A 494 -8.64 -1.20 -32.15
CA PRO A 494 -10.06 -1.21 -31.90
C PRO A 494 -10.84 -1.64 -33.16
N PRO A 495 -12.04 -2.23 -33.00
CA PRO A 495 -12.90 -2.66 -34.09
C PRO A 495 -13.61 -1.48 -34.79
N VAL A 496 -13.42 -0.27 -34.27
CA VAL A 496 -13.97 0.98 -34.78
C VAL A 496 -12.83 1.88 -35.27
N ALA A 497 -13.10 2.65 -36.33
CA ALA A 497 -12.15 3.65 -36.85
C ALA A 497 -12.11 4.90 -35.95
N ASN A 498 -11.74 4.73 -34.69
CA ASN A 498 -11.60 5.79 -33.70
C ASN A 498 -10.17 5.83 -33.18
N ARG A 499 -9.57 7.03 -33.15
CA ARG A 499 -8.18 7.26 -32.75
C ARG A 499 -8.03 7.71 -31.31
N ASP A 500 -9.15 8.02 -30.66
CA ASP A 500 -9.23 8.74 -29.39
C ASP A 500 -9.77 7.87 -28.26
N LEU A 501 -9.53 6.55 -28.30
CA LEU A 501 -10.02 5.63 -27.27
C LEU A 501 -9.10 5.55 -26.05
N ILE A 502 -7.90 6.11 -26.09
CA ILE A 502 -7.07 6.32 -24.89
C ILE A 502 -7.09 7.80 -24.56
N THR A 503 -7.85 8.16 -23.54
CA THR A 503 -8.04 9.55 -23.10
C THR A 503 -7.22 9.82 -21.85
N MET A 504 -6.57 10.99 -21.81
CA MET A 504 -5.85 11.48 -20.63
C MET A 504 -6.52 12.74 -20.12
N THR A 505 -6.64 12.86 -18.80
CA THR A 505 -6.98 14.14 -18.16
C THR A 505 -5.73 15.04 -18.13
N GLU A 506 -5.78 16.18 -17.42
CA GLU A 506 -4.72 17.20 -17.47
C GLU A 506 -3.36 16.68 -17.01
N ASP A 507 -3.35 15.92 -15.90
CA ASP A 507 -2.13 15.34 -15.32
C ASP A 507 -2.03 13.82 -15.52
N GLY A 508 -2.84 13.23 -16.41
CA GLY A 508 -2.77 11.81 -16.75
C GLY A 508 -1.55 11.49 -17.61
N MET A 509 -0.91 10.34 -17.38
CA MET A 509 0.31 9.96 -18.08
C MET A 509 0.23 8.59 -18.77
N PHE A 510 0.60 8.53 -20.04
CA PHE A 510 0.90 7.28 -20.75
C PHE A 510 2.42 7.19 -20.95
N SER A 511 3.05 6.13 -20.45
CA SER A 511 4.52 6.01 -20.42
C SER A 511 5.02 4.77 -21.15
N LEU A 512 6.10 4.92 -21.92
CA LEU A 512 6.87 3.81 -22.48
C LEU A 512 8.20 3.71 -21.76
N TYR A 513 8.48 2.56 -21.15
CA TYR A 513 9.74 2.24 -20.49
C TYR A 513 10.40 1.02 -21.14
N ASN A 514 11.25 1.28 -22.14
CA ASN A 514 11.81 0.28 -23.05
C ASN A 514 10.72 -0.59 -23.71
N ALA A 515 9.66 0.05 -24.20
CA ALA A 515 8.48 -0.61 -24.75
C ALA A 515 8.15 -0.16 -26.19
N THR A 516 7.22 -0.87 -26.83
CA THR A 516 6.74 -0.54 -28.18
C THR A 516 5.28 -0.10 -28.14
N LEU A 517 4.96 1.00 -28.80
CA LEU A 517 3.59 1.38 -29.14
C LEU A 517 3.32 1.05 -30.60
N VAL A 518 2.29 0.25 -30.86
CA VAL A 518 1.85 -0.15 -32.19
C VAL A 518 0.42 0.33 -32.44
N SER A 519 0.17 0.88 -33.62
CA SER A 519 -1.18 1.16 -34.13
C SER A 519 -1.40 0.49 -35.49
N THR A 520 -2.66 0.25 -35.85
CA THR A 520 -3.06 -0.16 -37.22
C THR A 520 -3.37 1.06 -38.08
N THR A 521 -3.93 0.83 -39.28
CA THR A 521 -4.46 1.89 -40.17
C THR A 521 -5.58 2.72 -39.51
N THR A 522 -6.13 2.29 -38.38
CA THR A 522 -7.01 3.16 -37.58
C THR A 522 -6.28 4.44 -37.14
N GLY A 523 -4.97 4.36 -36.90
CA GLY A 523 -4.19 5.39 -36.23
C GLY A 523 -4.50 5.47 -34.74
N MET A 524 -3.72 6.27 -34.03
CA MET A 524 -3.95 6.58 -32.62
C MET A 524 -3.60 8.04 -32.38
N ARG A 525 -4.34 8.71 -31.50
CA ARG A 525 -4.09 10.09 -31.12
C ARG A 525 -4.13 10.21 -29.61
N PHE A 526 -3.09 10.86 -29.08
CA PHE A 526 -3.07 11.33 -27.72
C PHE A 526 -3.41 12.81 -27.72
N THR A 527 -4.28 13.22 -26.79
CA THR A 527 -4.59 14.62 -26.50
C THR A 527 -4.52 14.83 -25.00
N ARG A 528 -4.07 16.01 -24.56
CA ARG A 528 -3.89 16.36 -23.14
C ARG A 528 -2.85 15.48 -22.46
N GLY A 529 -2.62 15.70 -21.16
CA GLY A 529 -1.76 14.85 -20.34
C GLY A 529 -0.29 14.83 -20.78
N THR A 530 0.40 13.78 -20.33
CA THR A 530 1.81 13.55 -20.64
C THR A 530 2.00 12.21 -21.34
N PHE A 531 2.70 12.23 -22.47
CA PHE A 531 3.27 11.03 -23.05
C PHE A 531 4.76 10.96 -22.69
N GLU A 532 5.12 10.00 -21.86
CA GLU A 532 6.46 9.87 -21.28
C GLU A 532 7.27 8.76 -21.95
N LEU A 533 8.55 9.04 -22.13
CA LEU A 533 9.54 8.11 -22.65
C LEU A 533 10.65 7.95 -21.62
N VAL A 534 10.74 6.75 -21.06
CA VAL A 534 11.75 6.37 -20.07
C VAL A 534 12.76 5.44 -20.75
N SER A 535 14.05 5.73 -20.58
CA SER A 535 15.16 4.92 -21.11
C SER A 535 15.26 4.84 -22.66
N GLU A 536 16.34 4.24 -23.15
CA GLU A 536 16.79 4.42 -24.53
C GLU A 536 16.06 3.56 -25.58
N TYR A 537 15.22 2.59 -25.20
CA TYR A 537 14.69 1.59 -26.15
C TYR A 537 13.17 1.66 -26.34
N ASN A 538 12.62 2.84 -26.67
CA ASN A 538 11.21 2.96 -27.02
C ASN A 538 10.98 3.06 -28.52
N PHE A 539 9.94 2.37 -28.99
CA PHE A 539 9.63 2.23 -30.41
C PHE A 539 8.19 2.61 -30.71
N LEU A 540 7.98 3.23 -31.87
CA LEU A 540 6.67 3.46 -32.47
C LEU A 540 6.57 2.66 -33.78
N ASP A 541 5.47 1.94 -33.94
CA ASP A 541 5.12 1.27 -35.18
C ASP A 541 3.70 1.62 -35.60
N ASN A 542 3.53 1.94 -36.88
CA ASN A 542 2.23 2.13 -37.48
C ASN A 542 2.19 1.55 -38.89
N PRO A 543 2.33 0.21 -39.01
CA PRO A 543 2.41 -0.44 -40.31
C PRO A 543 1.13 -0.20 -41.11
N GLY A 544 1.31 0.26 -42.35
CA GLY A 544 0.21 0.44 -43.29
C GLY A 544 -0.34 1.86 -43.38
N ALA A 545 -0.04 2.78 -42.45
CA ALA A 545 -0.47 4.17 -42.55
C ALA A 545 0.01 4.83 -43.86
N GLN A 546 -0.94 5.33 -44.66
CA GLN A 546 -0.70 6.06 -45.93
C GLN A 546 -1.09 7.54 -45.84
N SER A 547 -1.76 7.95 -44.77
CA SER A 547 -2.28 9.31 -44.58
C SER A 547 -2.19 9.78 -43.13
N PHE A 548 -2.27 11.10 -42.90
CA PHE A 548 -2.25 11.67 -41.53
C PHE A 548 -3.48 11.29 -40.68
N SER A 549 -4.59 10.92 -41.32
CA SER A 549 -5.75 10.35 -40.62
C SER A 549 -5.45 8.98 -40.02
N GLU A 550 -4.41 8.28 -40.47
CA GLU A 550 -4.03 6.94 -40.00
C GLU A 550 -2.78 6.98 -39.12
N ALA A 551 -2.22 8.16 -38.83
CA ALA A 551 -0.94 8.30 -38.11
C ALA A 551 -1.02 8.02 -36.60
N LEU A 552 0.13 7.81 -35.97
CA LEU A 552 0.30 8.05 -34.53
C LEU A 552 0.42 9.56 -34.32
N MET A 553 -0.39 10.18 -33.46
CA MET A 553 -0.48 11.63 -33.36
C MET A 553 -0.44 12.12 -31.91
N PHE A 554 0.31 13.19 -31.66
CA PHE A 554 0.40 13.87 -30.37
C PHE A 554 -0.19 15.27 -30.50
N GLY A 555 -1.31 15.54 -29.84
CA GLY A 555 -2.15 16.73 -30.05
C GLY A 555 -3.16 16.54 -31.19
N ASP A 556 -4.00 17.53 -31.44
CA ASP A 556 -5.02 17.49 -32.51
C ASP A 556 -4.81 18.52 -33.63
N GLY A 557 -3.90 19.48 -33.45
CA GLY A 557 -3.59 20.55 -34.38
C GLY A 557 -4.65 21.65 -34.45
N ILE A 558 -5.62 21.65 -33.54
CA ILE A 558 -6.80 22.52 -33.57
C ILE A 558 -6.93 23.32 -32.27
N ASP A 559 -6.87 22.65 -31.12
CA ASP A 559 -7.10 23.25 -29.81
C ASP A 559 -5.85 23.12 -28.93
N SER A 560 -5.37 24.23 -28.38
CA SER A 560 -4.23 24.23 -27.47
C SER A 560 -4.50 23.48 -26.17
N GLU A 561 -5.76 23.35 -25.76
CA GLU A 561 -6.15 22.54 -24.59
C GLU A 561 -5.93 21.04 -24.84
N ASN A 562 -5.88 20.62 -26.11
CA ASN A 562 -5.61 19.23 -26.50
C ASN A 562 -4.13 18.93 -26.70
N ASN A 563 -3.24 19.88 -26.45
CA ASN A 563 -1.80 19.67 -26.53
C ASN A 563 -1.34 18.57 -25.56
N VAL A 564 -0.46 17.70 -26.03
CA VAL A 564 0.19 16.65 -25.20
C VAL A 564 1.56 17.13 -24.76
N LEU A 565 1.92 16.92 -23.50
CA LEU A 565 3.30 17.09 -23.05
C LEU A 565 4.14 15.85 -23.41
N LEU A 566 5.25 16.02 -24.14
CA LEU A 566 6.24 14.94 -24.26
C LEU A 566 7.29 15.09 -23.16
N SER A 567 7.44 14.04 -22.36
CA SER A 567 8.48 13.94 -21.34
C SER A 567 9.52 12.90 -21.75
N PHE A 568 10.81 13.24 -21.62
CA PHE A 568 11.93 12.33 -21.91
C PHE A 568 12.79 12.16 -20.65
N ASP A 569 12.58 11.08 -19.88
CA ASP A 569 13.49 10.69 -18.78
C ASP A 569 14.54 9.72 -19.31
N LYS A 570 15.55 10.29 -19.97
CA LYS A 570 16.56 9.54 -20.74
C LYS A 570 15.94 8.70 -21.87
N GLY A 571 14.69 9.00 -22.20
CA GLY A 571 13.90 8.44 -23.29
C GLY A 571 14.54 8.65 -24.66
N THR A 572 14.46 7.66 -25.54
CA THR A 572 14.48 7.91 -27.00
C THR A 572 13.18 7.46 -27.65
N LEU A 573 12.80 8.09 -28.76
CA LEU A 573 11.62 7.72 -29.55
C LEU A 573 12.05 7.29 -30.95
N ASN A 574 11.89 6.00 -31.27
CA ASN A 574 12.29 5.46 -32.57
C ASN A 574 11.07 5.03 -33.38
N LEU A 575 10.73 5.77 -34.43
CA LEU A 575 9.70 5.35 -35.39
C LEU A 575 10.30 4.30 -36.32
N ARG A 576 9.88 3.03 -36.22
CA ARG A 576 10.40 1.96 -37.10
C ARG A 576 9.58 1.79 -38.37
N SER A 577 8.29 2.10 -38.32
CA SER A 577 7.38 2.01 -39.47
C SER A 577 6.20 2.98 -39.36
N GLY A 578 5.66 3.40 -40.51
CA GLY A 578 4.43 4.19 -40.58
C GLY A 578 4.60 5.70 -40.51
N LEU A 579 3.57 6.39 -40.04
CA LEU A 579 3.51 7.83 -39.90
C LEU A 579 3.34 8.23 -38.43
N CYS A 580 4.13 9.21 -37.99
CA CYS A 580 4.00 9.87 -36.69
C CYS A 580 3.88 11.38 -36.92
N VAL A 581 2.94 12.03 -36.24
CA VAL A 581 2.63 13.45 -36.39
C VAL A 581 2.68 14.15 -35.02
N TRP A 582 3.49 15.19 -34.95
CA TRP A 582 3.45 16.17 -33.85
C TRP A 582 2.45 17.26 -34.21
N ALA A 583 1.32 17.32 -33.51
CA ALA A 583 0.18 18.17 -33.79
C ALA A 583 -0.19 19.09 -32.61
N ASN A 584 0.75 19.44 -31.73
CA ASN A 584 0.48 20.48 -30.75
C ASN A 584 0.35 21.86 -31.43
N VAL A 585 -0.59 22.67 -30.96
CA VAL A 585 -0.78 24.06 -31.37
C VAL A 585 0.13 24.95 -30.53
N LEU A 586 0.83 25.90 -31.17
CA LEU A 586 1.61 26.91 -30.44
C LEU A 586 0.66 27.81 -29.64
N PRO A 587 1.05 28.28 -28.43
CA PRO A 587 0.28 29.29 -27.71
C PRO A 587 0.09 30.52 -28.59
N SER A 588 -1.16 30.95 -28.77
CA SER A 588 -1.52 32.14 -29.56
C SER A 588 -1.06 33.44 -28.93
#